data_AF-A0A9E4J804-F1
#
_entry.id   AF-A0A9E4J804-F1
#
_cell.length_a   1.000
_cell.length_b   1.000
_cell.length_c   1.000
_cell.angle_alpha   90.00
_cell.angle_beta   90.00
_cell.angle_gamma   90.00
#
_symmetry.space_group_name_H-M   'P 1'
#
loop_
_entity.id
_entity.type
_entity.pdbx_description
1 polymer ?
#
loop_
_entity_poly.entity_id
_entity_poly.type
_entity_poly.pdbx_seq_one_letter_code
_entity_poly.pdbx_strand_id
1 'polypeptide(L)'
;MFRLRPGADLAAVLLLCLACAGPAPAPQQPPFRGTAFIDPDLIVASDPSALRGLDSAGRDTRRMFDRRGDAFVPTDAYLFNATFEGGVIVEVQVNAEFGDADLAERHAAFYARAIGQLPAGLRTRVETVWIHRGVMPFGGGNDNILIHTGKAAEYLRDGVLEEILMHEAAHTSLDPVHAAADAWLAAQDADGRFVSDYARDHPRREDVAESFGPFFALRHRPERISRGMAETIQATMPNRIEYFDRLDLDVHPVR
;
A
#
# COMPACT_ATOMS: atom_id res chain seq x y z
N MET A 1 11.11 52.70 -71.28
CA MET A 1 11.37 53.24 -69.92
C MET A 1 11.62 52.05 -69.01
N PHE A 2 12.77 52.05 -68.31
CA PHE A 2 13.13 51.32 -67.07
C PHE A 2 12.79 49.82 -66.95
N ARG A 3 13.63 48.92 -66.44
CA ARG A 3 15.06 48.81 -66.10
C ARG A 3 15.15 47.35 -65.60
N LEU A 4 16.08 46.54 -66.08
CA LEU A 4 16.44 45.28 -65.41
C LEU A 4 17.09 45.58 -64.05
N ARG A 5 16.68 44.87 -62.99
CA ARG A 5 17.59 44.42 -61.92
C ARG A 5 17.15 43.05 -61.35
N PRO A 6 18.12 42.20 -60.98
CA PRO A 6 17.90 40.83 -60.49
C PRO A 6 17.73 40.79 -58.97
N GLY A 7 17.01 39.80 -58.47
CA GLY A 7 16.96 39.41 -57.06
C GLY A 7 16.56 37.94 -57.02
N ALA A 8 17.55 37.05 -56.93
CA ALA A 8 17.97 36.41 -55.68
C ALA A 8 17.08 35.20 -55.36
N ASP A 9 17.59 34.04 -55.74
CA ASP A 9 17.16 32.73 -55.28
C ASP A 9 17.02 32.73 -53.75
N LEU A 10 15.84 32.43 -53.24
CA LEU A 10 15.68 31.80 -51.93
C LEU A 10 15.01 30.45 -52.14
N ALA A 11 15.82 29.45 -52.42
CA ALA A 11 15.46 28.07 -52.11
C ALA A 11 15.34 27.97 -50.58
N ALA A 12 14.12 27.91 -50.07
CA ALA A 12 13.87 27.58 -48.67
C ALA A 12 14.30 26.12 -48.45
N VAL A 13 15.51 25.92 -47.94
CA VAL A 13 15.95 24.65 -47.37
C VAL A 13 15.16 24.47 -46.08
N LEU A 14 14.04 23.75 -46.17
CA LEU A 14 13.35 23.22 -45.01
C LEU A 14 14.25 22.13 -44.41
N LEU A 15 15.10 22.52 -43.46
CA LEU A 15 15.88 21.58 -42.66
C LEU A 15 14.88 20.82 -41.78
N LEU A 16 14.38 19.69 -42.28
CA LEU A 16 13.69 18.71 -41.45
C LEU A 16 14.75 18.15 -40.50
N CYS A 17 14.89 18.74 -39.32
CA CYS A 17 15.55 18.08 -38.21
C CYS A 17 14.72 16.86 -37.87
N LEU A 18 15.00 15.72 -38.53
CA LEU A 18 14.70 14.43 -37.94
C LEU A 18 15.49 14.38 -36.65
N ALA A 19 14.84 14.72 -35.54
CA ALA A 19 15.26 14.22 -34.26
C ALA A 19 15.25 12.70 -34.40
N CYS A 20 16.43 12.11 -34.51
CA CYS A 20 16.61 10.68 -34.32
C CYS A 20 16.17 10.40 -32.89
N ALA A 21 14.88 10.11 -32.69
CA ALA A 21 14.44 9.44 -31.49
C ALA A 21 15.20 8.12 -31.47
N GLY A 22 16.25 8.07 -30.65
CA GLY A 22 16.89 6.80 -30.34
C GLY A 22 15.82 5.82 -29.87
N PRO A 23 16.04 4.51 -30.04
CA PRO A 23 15.10 3.53 -29.49
C PRO A 23 14.85 3.88 -28.02
N ALA A 24 13.57 3.97 -27.65
CA ALA A 24 13.21 4.15 -26.25
C ALA A 24 13.98 3.10 -25.43
N PRO A 25 14.62 3.49 -24.31
CA PRO A 25 15.30 2.50 -23.48
C PRO A 25 14.33 1.37 -23.18
N ALA A 26 14.80 0.13 -23.33
CA ALA A 26 13.98 -1.03 -22.99
C ALA A 26 13.43 -0.83 -21.57
N PRO A 27 12.14 -1.11 -21.31
CA PRO A 27 11.57 -0.93 -19.98
C PRO A 27 12.46 -1.66 -18.99
N GLN A 28 13.07 -0.92 -18.07
CA GLN A 28 13.91 -1.51 -17.03
C GLN A 28 13.00 -2.40 -16.18
N GLN A 29 13.44 -3.64 -15.95
CA GLN A 29 12.70 -4.54 -15.06
C GLN A 29 12.57 -3.88 -13.68
N PRO A 30 11.38 -3.94 -13.06
CA PRO A 30 11.22 -3.49 -11.69
C PRO A 30 12.27 -4.13 -10.77
N PRO A 31 12.80 -3.38 -9.79
CA PRO A 31 13.85 -3.89 -8.91
C PRO A 31 13.36 -4.98 -7.94
N PHE A 32 12.05 -5.06 -7.70
CA PHE A 32 11.45 -6.01 -6.75
C PHE A 32 10.38 -6.89 -7.42
N ARG A 33 10.11 -8.07 -6.86
CA ARG A 33 8.95 -8.90 -7.29
C ARG A 33 7.64 -8.39 -6.71
N GLY A 34 7.67 -8.07 -5.42
CA GLY A 34 6.62 -7.40 -4.65
C GLY A 34 7.28 -6.64 -3.49
N THR A 35 6.65 -5.59 -2.98
CA THR A 35 7.31 -4.69 -2.01
C THR A 35 6.99 -4.99 -0.56
N ALA A 36 5.94 -5.76 -0.27
CA ALA A 36 5.64 -6.19 1.10
C ALA A 36 6.68 -7.14 1.72
N PHE A 37 7.73 -7.52 0.97
CA PHE A 37 8.79 -8.45 1.39
C PHE A 37 10.21 -7.87 1.24
N ILE A 38 10.36 -6.58 0.90
CA ILE A 38 11.67 -6.01 0.57
C ILE A 38 12.57 -5.86 1.79
N ASP A 39 11.97 -5.68 2.96
CA ASP A 39 12.65 -5.67 4.24
C ASP A 39 11.64 -6.09 5.34
N PRO A 40 11.90 -7.18 6.10
CA PRO A 40 10.99 -7.67 7.13
C PRO A 40 11.01 -6.85 8.43
N ASP A 41 11.75 -5.73 8.49
CA ASP A 41 11.91 -4.98 9.73
C ASP A 41 11.46 -3.50 9.61
N LEU A 42 10.69 -3.10 8.58
CA LEU A 42 10.21 -1.72 8.44
C LEU A 42 9.32 -1.32 9.63
N ILE A 43 8.49 -2.24 10.09
CA ILE A 43 7.73 -2.13 11.35
C ILE A 43 7.87 -3.47 12.08
N VAL A 44 8.36 -3.42 13.31
CA VAL A 44 8.58 -4.64 14.11
C VAL A 44 7.65 -4.68 15.30
N ALA A 45 7.37 -5.88 15.85
CA ALA A 45 6.46 -6.08 16.98
C ALA A 45 6.77 -5.25 18.24
N SER A 46 8.00 -4.76 18.42
CA SER A 46 8.40 -3.88 19.53
C SER A 46 8.12 -2.40 19.29
N ASP A 47 7.77 -2.00 18.06
CA ASP A 47 7.47 -0.62 17.74
C ASP A 47 6.22 -0.12 18.51
N PRO A 48 6.15 1.20 18.78
CA PRO A 48 4.99 1.81 19.40
C PRO A 48 3.71 1.53 18.61
N SER A 49 2.59 1.35 19.31
CA SER A 49 1.26 1.27 18.71
C SER A 49 0.39 2.38 19.25
N ALA A 50 -0.41 2.94 18.36
CA ALA A 50 -1.45 3.91 18.67
C ALA A 50 -2.70 3.25 19.29
N LEU A 51 -2.71 1.93 19.51
CA LEU A 51 -3.84 1.27 20.19
C LEU A 51 -3.96 1.78 21.63
N ARG A 52 -5.13 2.32 21.97
CA ARG A 52 -5.47 2.80 23.33
C ARG A 52 -6.23 1.77 24.15
N GLY A 53 -7.07 0.98 23.50
CA GLY A 53 -7.89 -0.02 24.18
C GLY A 53 -8.62 -0.93 23.22
N LEU A 54 -9.10 -2.04 23.76
CA LEU A 54 -9.92 -3.02 23.07
C LEU A 54 -11.07 -3.40 24.01
N ASP A 55 -12.29 -2.99 23.64
CA ASP A 55 -13.48 -3.29 24.44
C ASP A 55 -14.31 -4.38 23.76
N SER A 56 -14.81 -5.35 24.52
CA SER A 56 -15.74 -6.34 23.97
C SER A 56 -17.07 -5.68 23.60
N ALA A 57 -17.55 -5.95 22.39
CA ALA A 57 -18.85 -5.51 21.89
C ALA A 57 -19.87 -6.66 21.80
N GLY A 58 -19.55 -7.82 22.39
CA GLY A 58 -20.43 -8.99 22.43
C GLY A 58 -20.29 -9.91 21.21
N ARG A 59 -21.40 -10.53 20.81
CA ARG A 59 -21.47 -11.47 19.70
C ARG A 59 -22.67 -11.17 18.84
N ASP A 60 -22.51 -11.23 17.53
CA ASP A 60 -23.58 -11.04 16.57
C ASP A 60 -23.15 -11.60 15.20
N THR A 61 -24.10 -11.72 14.28
CA THR A 61 -23.80 -12.08 12.90
C THR A 61 -23.34 -10.85 12.12
N ARG A 62 -22.25 -11.00 11.35
CA ARG A 62 -21.77 -10.00 10.39
C ARG A 62 -21.71 -10.61 9.00
N ARG A 63 -21.76 -9.78 7.97
CA ARG A 63 -21.49 -10.22 6.59
C ARG A 63 -19.99 -10.05 6.33
N MET A 64 -19.23 -11.13 6.46
CA MET A 64 -17.78 -11.14 6.33
C MET A 64 -17.39 -11.78 4.99
N PHE A 65 -16.32 -11.31 4.36
CA PHE A 65 -15.75 -12.00 3.20
C PHE A 65 -14.83 -13.13 3.66
N ASP A 66 -15.14 -14.36 3.27
CA ASP A 66 -14.31 -15.53 3.54
C ASP A 66 -13.62 -15.97 2.24
N ARG A 67 -12.32 -15.73 2.16
CA ARG A 67 -11.53 -16.05 0.97
C ARG A 67 -11.39 -17.55 0.72
N ARG A 68 -11.66 -18.41 1.72
CA ARG A 68 -11.67 -19.87 1.53
C ARG A 68 -12.82 -20.30 0.61
N GLY A 69 -13.93 -19.57 0.67
CA GLY A 69 -15.10 -19.78 -0.19
C GLY A 69 -15.28 -18.71 -1.28
N ASP A 70 -14.38 -17.72 -1.34
CA ASP A 70 -14.41 -16.57 -2.24
C ASP A 70 -15.78 -15.84 -2.24
N ALA A 71 -16.36 -15.65 -1.05
CA ALA A 71 -17.72 -15.13 -0.93
C ALA A 71 -17.95 -14.33 0.35
N PHE A 72 -18.88 -13.37 0.27
CA PHE A 72 -19.46 -12.72 1.44
C PHE A 72 -20.52 -13.60 2.07
N VAL A 73 -20.29 -14.05 3.30
CA VAL A 73 -21.18 -14.98 4.00
C VAL A 73 -21.61 -14.42 5.35
N PRO A 74 -22.88 -14.64 5.76
CA PRO A 74 -23.29 -14.41 7.15
C PRO A 74 -22.41 -15.26 8.07
N THR A 75 -21.75 -14.61 9.01
CA THR A 75 -20.78 -15.21 9.92
C THR A 75 -21.08 -14.76 11.33
N ASP A 76 -21.33 -15.70 12.23
CA ASP A 76 -21.38 -15.39 13.66
C ASP A 76 -19.97 -14.98 14.12
N ALA A 77 -19.85 -13.87 14.82
CA ALA A 77 -18.57 -13.32 15.22
C ALA A 77 -18.55 -12.90 16.69
N TYR A 78 -17.38 -12.99 17.30
CA TYR A 78 -17.03 -12.24 18.50
C TYR A 78 -16.57 -10.84 18.06
N LEU A 79 -17.11 -9.81 18.71
CA LEU A 79 -16.94 -8.43 18.29
C LEU A 79 -16.15 -7.65 19.34
N PHE A 80 -15.22 -6.83 18.87
CA PHE A 80 -14.41 -5.96 19.70
C PHE A 80 -14.27 -4.59 19.05
N ASN A 81 -14.29 -3.53 19.85
CA ASN A 81 -14.00 -2.17 19.39
C ASN A 81 -12.57 -1.82 19.76
N ALA A 82 -11.69 -1.75 18.77
CA ALA A 82 -10.33 -1.27 18.94
C ALA A 82 -10.32 0.26 18.83
N THR A 83 -9.95 0.95 19.90
CA THR A 83 -9.84 2.41 19.93
C THR A 83 -8.38 2.80 19.77
N PHE A 84 -8.09 3.67 18.81
CA PHE A 84 -6.74 4.18 18.54
C PHE A 84 -6.59 5.66 18.95
N GLU A 85 -5.35 6.14 19.02
CA GLU A 85 -5.07 7.57 19.14
C GLU A 85 -5.82 8.37 18.06
N GLY A 86 -6.25 9.60 18.40
CA GLY A 86 -7.10 10.41 17.54
C GLY A 86 -8.58 10.05 17.58
N GLY A 87 -8.98 9.01 18.34
CA GLY A 87 -10.39 8.63 18.51
C GLY A 87 -10.94 7.75 17.38
N VAL A 88 -10.07 7.23 16.50
CA VAL A 88 -10.46 6.25 15.47
C VAL A 88 -10.86 4.94 16.15
N ILE A 89 -12.02 4.41 15.78
CA ILE A 89 -12.54 3.13 16.29
C ILE A 89 -12.70 2.16 15.12
N VAL A 90 -12.24 0.93 15.31
CA VAL A 90 -12.33 -0.15 14.33
C VAL A 90 -13.06 -1.34 14.96
N GLU A 91 -14.12 -1.84 14.31
CA GLU A 91 -14.80 -3.06 14.76
C GLU A 91 -14.04 -4.29 14.27
N VAL A 92 -13.41 -5.00 15.21
CA VAL A 92 -12.71 -6.26 14.94
C VAL A 92 -13.71 -7.41 15.08
N GLN A 93 -13.91 -8.14 13.99
CA GLN A 93 -14.87 -9.23 13.87
C GLN A 93 -14.12 -10.56 13.76
N VAL A 94 -14.13 -11.32 14.84
CA VAL A 94 -13.45 -12.63 14.92
C VAL A 94 -14.48 -13.73 14.72
N ASN A 95 -14.32 -14.53 13.67
CA ASN A 95 -15.26 -15.59 13.33
C ASN A 95 -15.52 -16.55 14.51
N ALA A 96 -16.76 -16.96 14.74
CA ALA A 96 -17.11 -17.86 15.85
C ALA A 96 -16.46 -19.25 15.75
N GLU A 97 -15.87 -19.61 14.60
CA GLU A 97 -15.09 -20.85 14.42
C GLU A 97 -13.89 -20.99 15.37
N PHE A 98 -13.45 -19.90 16.01
CA PHE A 98 -12.45 -19.96 17.08
C PHE A 98 -12.99 -20.60 18.37
N GLY A 99 -14.32 -20.63 18.57
CA GLY A 99 -15.04 -21.39 19.59
C GLY A 99 -14.93 -20.87 21.03
N ASP A 100 -13.97 -19.99 21.30
CA ASP A 100 -13.62 -19.49 22.63
C ASP A 100 -13.49 -17.97 22.60
N ALA A 101 -14.19 -17.28 23.51
CA ALA A 101 -14.21 -15.82 23.56
C ALA A 101 -12.83 -15.24 23.94
N ASP A 102 -12.13 -15.89 24.88
CA ASP A 102 -10.80 -15.47 25.31
C ASP A 102 -9.78 -15.62 24.17
N LEU A 103 -9.87 -16.70 23.38
CA LEU A 103 -9.06 -16.88 22.18
C LEU A 103 -9.38 -15.84 21.11
N ALA A 104 -10.66 -15.53 20.91
CA ALA A 104 -11.06 -14.48 19.98
C ALA A 104 -10.51 -13.11 20.40
N GLU A 105 -10.58 -12.78 21.70
CA GLU A 105 -10.02 -11.55 22.25
C GLU A 105 -8.50 -11.49 22.07
N ARG A 106 -7.77 -12.60 22.28
CA ARG A 106 -6.32 -12.64 22.01
C ARG A 106 -5.99 -12.37 20.55
N HIS A 107 -6.76 -12.90 19.61
CA HIS A 107 -6.58 -12.59 18.19
C HIS A 107 -6.91 -11.13 17.89
N ALA A 108 -8.03 -10.61 18.41
CA ALA A 108 -8.42 -9.23 18.22
C ALA A 108 -7.37 -8.26 18.77
N ALA A 109 -6.89 -8.48 20.00
CA ALA A 109 -5.85 -7.68 20.64
C ALA A 109 -4.53 -7.71 19.86
N PHE A 110 -4.12 -8.88 19.38
CA PHE A 110 -2.91 -9.03 18.60
C PHE A 110 -2.94 -8.20 17.31
N TYR A 111 -3.97 -8.37 16.48
CA TYR A 111 -4.06 -7.65 15.20
C TYR A 111 -4.41 -6.17 15.39
N ALA A 112 -5.23 -5.81 16.38
CA ALA A 112 -5.48 -4.41 16.71
C ALA A 112 -4.17 -3.71 17.12
N ARG A 113 -3.30 -4.38 17.88
CA ARG A 113 -1.98 -3.84 18.22
C ARG A 113 -1.15 -3.62 16.96
N ALA A 114 -1.03 -4.63 16.09
CA ALA A 114 -0.27 -4.58 14.85
C ALA A 114 -0.75 -3.47 13.90
N ILE A 115 -2.07 -3.37 13.69
CA ILE A 115 -2.68 -2.29 12.91
C ILE A 115 -2.37 -0.92 13.52
N GLY A 116 -2.36 -0.82 14.86
CA GLY A 116 -2.00 0.43 15.54
C GLY A 116 -0.54 0.84 15.38
N GLN A 117 0.35 -0.03 14.91
CA GLN A 117 1.74 0.32 14.59
C GLN A 117 1.86 0.97 13.21
N LEU A 118 0.84 0.82 12.36
CA LEU A 118 0.81 1.44 11.04
C LEU A 118 0.61 2.97 11.16
N PRO A 119 1.13 3.74 10.18
CA PRO A 119 0.81 5.15 10.00
C PRO A 119 -0.69 5.45 10.17
N ALA A 120 -1.03 6.49 10.93
CA ALA A 120 -2.43 6.89 11.14
C ALA A 120 -3.16 7.19 9.83
N GLY A 121 -2.46 7.75 8.83
CA GLY A 121 -2.98 7.99 7.48
C GLY A 121 -3.50 6.71 6.80
N LEU A 122 -2.94 5.55 7.12
CA LEU A 122 -3.38 4.24 6.59
C LEU A 122 -4.57 3.63 7.36
N ARG A 123 -4.99 4.23 8.47
CA ARG A 123 -6.14 3.78 9.26
C ARG A 123 -7.41 4.60 9.00
N THR A 124 -7.35 5.60 8.12
CA THR A 124 -8.43 6.58 7.89
C THR A 124 -9.71 5.97 7.31
N ARG A 125 -9.62 4.84 6.61
CA ARG A 125 -10.78 4.10 6.09
C ARG A 125 -10.90 2.67 6.63
N VAL A 126 -10.08 2.28 7.60
CA VAL A 126 -10.20 0.94 8.19
C VAL A 126 -11.34 1.00 9.20
N GLU A 127 -12.55 0.62 8.80
CA GLU A 127 -13.73 0.58 9.69
C GLU A 127 -13.87 -0.76 10.39
N THR A 128 -13.48 -1.84 9.70
CA THR A 128 -13.64 -3.22 10.20
C THR A 128 -12.41 -4.08 9.95
N VAL A 129 -12.27 -5.17 10.71
CA VAL A 129 -11.26 -6.21 10.48
C VAL A 129 -11.93 -7.58 10.54
N TRP A 130 -11.76 -8.41 9.52
CA TRP A 130 -12.29 -9.78 9.50
C TRP A 130 -11.19 -10.79 9.82
N ILE A 131 -11.39 -11.60 10.86
CA ILE A 131 -10.42 -12.61 11.28
C ILE A 131 -11.03 -14.00 11.14
N HIS A 132 -10.48 -14.78 10.21
CA HIS A 132 -10.84 -16.17 9.93
C HIS A 132 -9.69 -17.12 10.27
N ARG A 133 -9.98 -18.40 10.47
CA ARG A 133 -8.97 -19.46 10.37
C ARG A 133 -8.63 -19.74 8.91
N GLY A 134 -7.47 -20.34 8.66
CA GLY A 134 -7.07 -20.80 7.33
C GLY A 134 -5.79 -20.14 6.83
N VAL A 135 -5.40 -20.46 5.60
CA VAL A 135 -4.09 -20.09 5.01
C VAL A 135 -4.23 -19.22 3.76
N MET A 136 -5.38 -18.57 3.58
CA MET A 136 -5.56 -17.62 2.48
C MET A 136 -4.78 -16.33 2.76
N PRO A 137 -4.28 -15.62 1.73
CA PRO A 137 -3.61 -14.32 1.89
C PRO A 137 -4.48 -13.30 2.64
N PHE A 138 -3.84 -12.26 3.19
CA PHE A 138 -4.56 -11.10 3.71
C PHE A 138 -5.13 -10.26 2.56
N GLY A 139 -6.06 -9.35 2.87
CA GLY A 139 -6.65 -8.47 1.87
C GLY A 139 -7.07 -7.13 2.46
N GLY A 140 -7.01 -6.09 1.64
CA GLY A 140 -7.50 -4.74 1.95
C GLY A 140 -8.59 -4.28 0.99
N GLY A 141 -9.23 -3.17 1.34
CA GLY A 141 -10.36 -2.57 0.61
C GLY A 141 -11.70 -2.82 1.28
N ASN A 142 -12.78 -2.24 0.73
CA ASN A 142 -14.12 -2.29 1.34
C ASN A 142 -14.12 -1.81 2.81
N ASP A 143 -13.29 -0.81 3.12
CA ASP A 143 -13.11 -0.26 4.46
C ASP A 143 -12.77 -1.34 5.51
N ASN A 144 -12.06 -2.39 5.08
CA ASN A 144 -11.77 -3.59 5.85
C ASN A 144 -10.34 -4.11 5.64
N ILE A 145 -9.81 -4.77 6.67
CA ILE A 145 -8.65 -5.67 6.53
C ILE A 145 -9.08 -7.12 6.81
N LEU A 146 -8.84 -8.00 5.84
CA LEU A 146 -9.09 -9.44 5.91
C LEU A 146 -7.84 -10.19 6.37
N ILE A 147 -8.00 -11.02 7.39
CA ILE A 147 -6.93 -11.77 8.04
C ILE A 147 -7.32 -13.25 8.12
N HIS A 148 -6.39 -14.12 7.72
CA HIS A 148 -6.47 -15.55 7.97
C HIS A 148 -5.31 -15.99 8.87
N THR A 149 -5.62 -16.50 10.06
CA THR A 149 -4.61 -16.72 11.12
C THR A 149 -3.55 -17.76 10.80
N GLY A 150 -3.84 -18.74 9.93
CA GLY A 150 -2.85 -19.70 9.45
C GLY A 150 -1.84 -19.06 8.50
N LYS A 151 -2.28 -18.14 7.63
CA LYS A 151 -1.36 -17.35 6.80
C LYS A 151 -0.57 -16.34 7.62
N ALA A 152 -1.20 -15.74 8.62
CA ALA A 152 -0.50 -14.85 9.56
C ALA A 152 0.68 -15.54 10.25
N ALA A 153 0.56 -16.84 10.57
CA ALA A 153 1.66 -17.62 11.15
C ALA A 153 2.83 -17.84 10.17
N GLU A 154 2.59 -17.77 8.86
CA GLU A 154 3.66 -17.75 7.85
C GLU A 154 4.31 -16.36 7.82
N TYR A 155 3.52 -15.28 7.73
CA TYR A 155 4.06 -13.92 7.72
C TYR A 155 4.87 -13.59 8.98
N LEU A 156 4.43 -14.06 10.15
CA LEU A 156 5.17 -13.94 11.39
C LEU A 156 6.50 -14.69 11.40
N ARG A 157 6.56 -15.85 10.74
CA ARG A 157 7.80 -16.63 10.61
C ARG A 157 8.79 -15.92 9.69
N ASP A 158 8.26 -15.30 8.64
CA ASP A 158 9.03 -14.60 7.62
C ASP A 158 9.37 -13.16 8.07
N GLY A 159 8.78 -12.68 9.17
CA GLY A 159 9.01 -11.35 9.74
C GLY A 159 8.19 -10.22 9.09
N VAL A 160 7.31 -10.51 8.13
CA VAL A 160 6.68 -9.50 7.25
C VAL A 160 5.22 -9.17 7.58
N LEU A 161 4.75 -9.50 8.79
CA LEU A 161 3.33 -9.36 9.12
C LEU A 161 2.88 -7.89 9.03
N GLU A 162 3.63 -6.99 9.63
CA GLU A 162 3.32 -5.57 9.69
C GLU A 162 3.43 -4.91 8.30
N GLU A 163 4.39 -5.30 7.46
CA GLU A 163 4.54 -4.84 6.08
C GLU A 163 3.36 -5.28 5.20
N ILE A 164 2.88 -6.52 5.38
CA ILE A 164 1.68 -7.00 4.71
C ILE A 164 0.46 -6.21 5.19
N LEU A 165 0.30 -6.00 6.50
CA LEU A 165 -0.80 -5.18 7.02
C LEU A 165 -0.73 -3.74 6.51
N MET A 166 0.47 -3.17 6.36
CA MET A 166 0.68 -1.84 5.77
C MET A 166 0.22 -1.81 4.30
N HIS A 167 0.56 -2.83 3.52
CA HIS A 167 0.11 -2.97 2.14
C HIS A 167 -1.43 -3.06 2.05
N GLU A 168 -2.07 -3.91 2.84
CA GLU A 168 -3.54 -4.02 2.85
C GLU A 168 -4.23 -2.75 3.37
N ALA A 169 -3.62 -2.04 4.33
CA ALA A 169 -4.13 -0.78 4.82
C ALA A 169 -3.99 0.34 3.77
N ALA A 170 -2.96 0.29 2.91
CA ALA A 170 -2.84 1.19 1.76
C ALA A 170 -3.95 0.94 0.72
N HIS A 171 -4.26 -0.32 0.40
CA HIS A 171 -5.45 -0.63 -0.40
C HIS A 171 -6.75 -0.10 0.22
N THR A 172 -6.85 -0.16 1.54
CA THR A 172 -8.07 0.25 2.24
C THR A 172 -8.23 1.77 2.28
N SER A 173 -7.16 2.49 2.63
CA SER A 173 -7.22 3.91 2.95
C SER A 173 -6.78 4.83 1.82
N LEU A 174 -5.91 4.36 0.90
CA LEU A 174 -5.35 5.20 -0.15
C LEU A 174 -5.98 4.93 -1.52
N ASP A 175 -6.10 3.67 -1.94
CA ASP A 175 -6.57 3.33 -3.29
C ASP A 175 -7.90 3.99 -3.69
N PRO A 176 -8.94 4.04 -2.83
CA PRO A 176 -10.23 4.61 -3.22
C PRO A 176 -10.15 6.07 -3.68
N VAL A 177 -9.11 6.80 -3.25
CA VAL A 177 -8.90 8.20 -3.60
C VAL A 177 -7.77 8.35 -4.63
N HIS A 178 -6.69 7.57 -4.51
CA HIS A 178 -5.44 7.85 -5.21
C HIS A 178 -5.19 6.96 -6.43
N ALA A 179 -5.61 5.69 -6.42
CA ALA A 179 -5.22 4.73 -7.48
C ALA A 179 -5.68 5.14 -8.88
N ALA A 180 -6.78 5.88 -8.98
CA ALA A 180 -7.32 6.41 -10.23
C ALA A 180 -7.18 7.95 -10.37
N ALA A 181 -6.51 8.62 -9.43
CA ALA A 181 -6.34 10.06 -9.49
C ALA A 181 -5.40 10.47 -10.62
N ASP A 182 -5.77 11.50 -11.39
CA ASP A 182 -4.95 12.00 -12.52
C ASP A 182 -3.52 12.34 -12.08
N ALA A 183 -3.35 12.93 -10.90
CA ALA A 183 -2.04 13.26 -10.36
C ALA A 183 -1.20 12.02 -9.98
N TRP A 184 -1.83 10.91 -9.57
CA TRP A 184 -1.11 9.66 -9.31
C TRP A 184 -0.69 9.01 -10.63
N LEU A 185 -1.62 8.93 -11.60
CA LEU A 185 -1.34 8.39 -12.92
C LEU A 185 -0.26 9.18 -13.66
N ALA A 186 -0.24 10.52 -13.50
CA ALA A 186 0.83 11.36 -14.03
C ALA A 186 2.19 11.10 -13.36
N ALA A 187 2.21 10.86 -12.04
CA ALA A 187 3.44 10.49 -11.34
C ALA A 187 3.95 9.10 -11.78
N GLN A 188 3.06 8.13 -11.92
CA GLN A 188 3.35 6.80 -12.45
C GLN A 188 3.96 6.87 -13.86
N ASP A 189 3.35 7.65 -14.76
CA ASP A 189 3.86 7.84 -16.14
C ASP A 189 5.22 8.56 -16.16
N ALA A 190 5.39 9.59 -15.33
CA ALA A 190 6.65 10.35 -15.23
C ALA A 190 7.82 9.52 -14.68
N ASP A 191 7.56 8.55 -13.80
CA ASP A 191 8.59 7.59 -13.35
C ASP A 191 9.03 6.65 -14.48
N GLY A 192 8.13 6.35 -15.42
CA GLY A 192 8.38 5.50 -16.60
C GLY A 192 8.73 4.05 -16.27
N ARG A 193 8.59 3.64 -15.00
CA ARG A 193 8.86 2.29 -14.49
C ARG A 193 8.12 2.04 -13.19
N PHE A 194 7.93 0.77 -12.85
CA PHE A 194 7.29 0.33 -11.61
C PHE A 194 8.30 -0.11 -10.56
N VAL A 195 7.92 0.01 -9.29
CA VAL A 195 8.79 -0.41 -8.17
C VAL A 195 8.85 -1.94 -8.02
N SER A 196 7.79 -2.65 -8.42
CA SER A 196 7.74 -4.11 -8.41
C SER A 196 7.12 -4.72 -9.67
N ASP A 197 7.40 -5.99 -9.93
CA ASP A 197 6.73 -6.80 -10.95
C ASP A 197 5.22 -6.81 -10.72
N TYR A 198 4.79 -6.95 -9.46
CA TYR A 198 3.38 -7.01 -9.11
C TYR A 198 2.64 -5.70 -9.43
N ALA A 199 3.24 -4.55 -9.06
CA ALA A 199 2.74 -3.22 -9.42
C ALA A 199 2.65 -3.03 -10.94
N ARG A 200 3.68 -3.44 -11.69
CA ARG A 200 3.69 -3.36 -13.16
C ARG A 200 2.56 -4.16 -13.79
N ASP A 201 2.34 -5.37 -13.31
CA ASP A 201 1.36 -6.30 -13.90
C ASP A 201 -0.08 -5.90 -13.54
N HIS A 202 -0.26 -5.10 -12.48
CA HIS A 202 -1.57 -4.68 -11.95
C HIS A 202 -1.60 -3.18 -11.60
N PRO A 203 -1.26 -2.28 -12.54
CA PRO A 203 -0.86 -0.89 -12.23
C PRO A 203 -1.99 0.00 -11.72
N ARG A 204 -3.25 -0.41 -11.94
CA ARG A 204 -4.44 0.30 -11.44
C ARG A 204 -4.96 -0.23 -10.10
N ARG A 205 -4.39 -1.33 -9.60
CA ARG A 205 -4.83 -2.00 -8.37
C ARG A 205 -3.71 -2.04 -7.34
N GLU A 206 -2.48 -2.30 -7.75
CA GLU A 206 -1.38 -2.61 -6.83
C GLU A 206 -0.36 -1.48 -6.71
N ASP A 207 -0.28 -0.55 -7.68
CA ASP A 207 0.86 0.39 -7.70
C ASP A 207 0.90 1.34 -6.50
N VAL A 208 -0.24 1.83 -5.99
CA VAL A 208 -0.27 2.66 -4.77
C VAL A 208 0.19 1.86 -3.56
N ALA A 209 -0.43 0.69 -3.30
CA ALA A 209 -0.10 -0.16 -2.17
C ALA A 209 1.35 -0.67 -2.21
N GLU A 210 1.83 -1.08 -3.37
CA GLU A 210 3.21 -1.51 -3.59
C GLU A 210 4.21 -0.35 -3.48
N SER A 211 3.81 0.88 -3.81
CA SER A 211 4.70 2.05 -3.68
C SER A 211 4.79 2.57 -2.26
N PHE A 212 3.75 2.40 -1.45
CA PHE A 212 3.69 3.01 -0.13
C PHE A 212 4.78 2.47 0.80
N GLY A 213 4.97 1.15 0.87
CA GLY A 213 5.99 0.54 1.73
C GLY A 213 7.42 1.06 1.48
N PRO A 214 7.94 1.05 0.24
CA PRO A 214 9.25 1.60 -0.04
C PRO A 214 9.32 3.14 0.11
N PHE A 215 8.26 3.89 -0.17
CA PHE A 215 8.19 5.31 0.18
C PHE A 215 8.37 5.52 1.70
N PHE A 216 7.61 4.78 2.49
CA PHE A 216 7.63 4.82 3.94
C PHE A 216 9.01 4.45 4.49
N ALA A 217 9.63 3.40 3.94
CA ALA A 217 10.98 2.99 4.26
C ALA A 217 11.99 4.13 4.02
N LEU A 218 11.92 4.77 2.84
CA LEU A 218 12.85 5.83 2.45
C LEU A 218 12.71 7.09 3.32
N ARG A 219 11.49 7.48 3.67
CA ARG A 219 11.21 8.76 4.35
C ARG A 219 11.16 8.66 5.87
N HIS A 220 10.71 7.54 6.40
CA HIS A 220 10.39 7.40 7.83
C HIS A 220 11.15 6.27 8.52
N ARG A 221 11.83 5.41 7.77
CA ARG A 221 12.68 4.32 8.30
C ARG A 221 14.02 4.17 7.56
N PRO A 222 14.72 5.27 7.18
CA PRO A 222 15.95 5.15 6.38
C PRO A 222 17.05 4.38 7.10
N GLU A 223 17.02 4.31 8.43
CA GLU A 223 17.94 3.53 9.27
C GLU A 223 17.70 2.01 9.20
N ARG A 224 16.54 1.57 8.69
CA ARG A 224 16.16 0.16 8.59
C ARG A 224 16.43 -0.44 7.21
N ILE A 225 16.73 0.38 6.21
CA ILE A 225 17.07 -0.09 4.86
C ILE A 225 18.53 0.20 4.51
N SER A 226 19.09 -0.63 3.64
CA SER A 226 20.44 -0.36 3.13
C SER A 226 20.46 0.89 2.23
N ARG A 227 21.60 1.58 2.19
CA ARG A 227 21.81 2.71 1.27
C ARG A 227 21.51 2.35 -0.19
N GLY A 228 21.91 1.17 -0.65
CA GLY A 228 21.64 0.72 -2.01
C GLY A 228 20.15 0.52 -2.30
N MET A 229 19.39 0.05 -1.31
CA MET A 229 17.93 -0.05 -1.42
C MET A 229 17.29 1.34 -1.48
N ALA A 230 17.71 2.27 -0.62
CA ALA A 230 17.24 3.66 -0.65
C ALA A 230 17.50 4.33 -2.01
N GLU A 231 18.72 4.18 -2.55
CA GLU A 231 19.10 4.68 -3.88
C GLU A 231 18.25 4.03 -4.99
N THR A 232 17.99 2.71 -4.90
CA THR A 232 17.14 1.98 -5.85
C THR A 232 15.71 2.50 -5.83
N ILE A 233 15.12 2.66 -4.65
CA ILE A 233 13.76 3.19 -4.47
C ILE A 233 13.66 4.61 -5.05
N GLN A 234 14.56 5.51 -4.63
CA GLN A 234 14.57 6.92 -5.04
C GLN A 234 14.77 7.10 -6.55
N ALA A 235 15.59 6.25 -7.19
CA ALA A 235 15.81 6.28 -8.63
C ALA A 235 14.68 5.64 -9.44
N THR A 236 13.90 4.74 -8.83
CA THR A 236 12.84 3.99 -9.50
C THR A 236 11.52 4.74 -9.54
N MET A 237 11.18 5.45 -8.45
CA MET A 237 9.87 6.08 -8.31
C MET A 237 9.88 7.51 -7.72
N PRO A 238 10.76 8.41 -8.18
CA PRO A 238 10.91 9.75 -7.60
C PRO A 238 9.61 10.57 -7.60
N ASN A 239 8.77 10.46 -8.63
CA ASN A 239 7.54 11.25 -8.73
C ASN A 239 6.43 10.69 -7.83
N ARG A 240 6.31 9.37 -7.70
CA ARG A 240 5.39 8.75 -6.71
C ARG A 240 5.81 9.04 -5.28
N ILE A 241 7.11 9.10 -5.00
CA ILE A 241 7.62 9.55 -3.70
C ILE A 241 7.20 11.01 -3.43
N GLU A 242 7.41 11.91 -4.39
CA GLU A 242 6.97 13.31 -4.26
C GLU A 242 5.44 13.42 -4.09
N TYR A 243 4.68 12.56 -4.77
CA TYR A 243 3.23 12.49 -4.60
C TYR A 243 2.85 12.21 -3.14
N PHE A 244 3.44 11.19 -2.52
CA PHE A 244 3.19 10.86 -1.12
C PHE A 244 3.71 11.93 -0.17
N ASP A 245 4.88 12.53 -0.42
CA ASP A 245 5.42 13.65 0.37
C ASP A 245 4.40 14.81 0.44
N ARG A 246 3.64 15.06 -0.63
CA ARG A 246 2.61 16.12 -0.69
C ARG A 246 1.28 15.76 -0.04
N LEU A 247 1.03 14.49 0.26
CA LEU A 247 -0.20 14.08 0.96
C LEU A 247 -0.19 14.50 2.44
N ASP A 248 0.99 14.79 3.00
CA ASP A 248 1.17 15.15 4.42
C ASP A 248 0.46 14.15 5.35
N LEU A 249 0.65 12.86 5.07
CA LEU A 249 0.00 11.78 5.81
C LEU A 249 0.49 11.77 7.26
N ASP A 250 -0.44 11.65 8.20
CA ASP A 250 -0.08 11.41 9.60
C ASP A 250 0.58 10.04 9.74
N VAL A 251 1.88 10.04 10.02
CA VAL A 251 2.67 8.81 10.19
C VAL A 251 2.73 8.34 11.64
N HIS A 252 2.10 9.02 12.60
CA HIS A 252 2.03 8.55 13.98
C HIS A 252 1.47 7.11 14.05
N PRO A 253 2.04 6.19 14.88
CA PRO A 253 3.04 6.39 15.93
C PRO A 253 4.50 6.19 15.49
N VAL A 254 4.74 6.07 14.18
CA VAL A 254 6.06 5.91 13.58
C VAL A 254 6.88 7.18 13.85
N ARG A 255 8.06 7.02 14.46
CA ARG A 255 8.99 8.10 14.81
C ARG A 255 10.10 8.26 13.80
#